data_AF-A0A965WSR9-F1
#
_entry.id   AF-A0A965WSR9-F1
#
_cell.length_a   1.000
_cell.length_b   1.000
_cell.length_c   1.000
_cell.angle_alpha   90.00
_cell.angle_beta   90.00
_cell.angle_gamma   90.00
#
_symmetry.space_group_name_H-M   'P 1'
#
loop_
_entity.id
_entity.type
_entity.pdbx_description
1 polymer ?
#
loop_
_entity_poly.entity_id
_entity_poly.type
_entity_poly.pdbx_seq_one_letter_code
_entity_poly.pdbx_strand_id
1 'polypeptide(L)' 'MPTVNQLIRHGRVKQTTKTQSPILERCPQKRGVCLSVTTTTPKKPNSAMRKIARVRLSNGLEGTI' A
#
# COMPACT_ATOMS: atom_id res chain seq x y z
N MET A 1 27.21 16.89 11.35
CA MET A 1 28.09 15.87 10.73
C MET A 1 28.62 14.97 11.84
N PRO A 2 28.48 13.64 11.74
CA PRO A 2 28.99 12.73 12.76
C PRO A 2 30.51 12.49 12.62
N THR A 3 31.20 12.30 13.75
CA THR A 3 32.64 11.98 13.81
C THR A 3 32.89 10.50 13.52
N VAL A 4 34.12 10.12 13.19
CA VAL A 4 34.49 8.72 12.90
C VAL A 4 34.18 7.81 14.10
N ASN A 5 34.50 8.24 15.33
CA ASN A 5 34.20 7.48 16.54
C ASN A 5 32.68 7.30 16.78
N GLN A 6 31.85 8.27 16.38
CA GLN A 6 30.40 8.14 16.44
C GLN A 6 29.90 7.09 15.44
N LEU A 7 30.47 7.02 14.24
CA LEU A 7 30.13 6.00 13.24
C LEU A 7 30.62 4.60 13.62
N ILE A 8 31.76 4.50 14.31
CA ILE A 8 32.27 3.22 14.85
C ILE A 8 31.36 2.70 15.96
N ARG A 9 30.90 3.57 16.88
CA ARG A 9 29.99 3.18 17.97
C ARG A 9 28.55 2.98 17.50
N HIS A 10 28.09 3.80 16.55
CA HIS A 10 26.74 3.81 16.00
C HIS A 10 26.83 3.91 14.47
N GLY A 11 26.87 2.75 13.82
CA GLY A 11 26.87 2.65 12.36
C GLY A 11 25.65 3.32 11.72
N ARG A 12 25.78 3.71 10.45
CA ARG A 12 24.64 4.30 9.71
C ARG A 12 23.58 3.24 9.42
N VAL A 13 22.33 3.60 9.65
CA VAL A 13 21.17 2.76 9.30
C VAL A 13 20.60 3.21 7.96
N LYS A 14 20.31 2.25 7.07
CA LYS A 14 19.60 2.53 5.81
C LYS A 14 18.13 2.81 6.11
N GLN A 15 17.57 3.85 5.50
CA GLN A 15 16.14 4.12 5.59
C GLN A 15 15.36 3.07 4.79
N THR A 16 14.35 2.46 5.41
CA THR A 16 13.47 1.49 4.75
C THR A 16 12.19 2.18 4.29
N THR A 17 11.77 1.91 3.06
CA THR A 17 10.52 2.43 2.49
C THR A 17 9.43 1.36 2.53
N LYS A 18 8.20 1.74 2.86
CA LYS A 18 7.03 0.86 2.76
C LYS A 18 6.52 0.82 1.32
N THR A 19 6.02 -0.32 0.88
CA THR A 19 5.39 -0.46 -0.44
C THR A 19 4.01 0.19 -0.44
N GLN A 20 3.61 0.76 -1.59
CA GLN A 20 2.27 1.32 -1.77
C GLN A 20 1.18 0.24 -1.85
N SER A 21 1.57 -0.99 -2.21
CA SER A 21 0.68 -2.13 -2.38
C SER A 21 1.06 -3.30 -1.47
N PRO A 22 0.87 -3.19 -0.14
CA PRO A 22 1.24 -4.24 0.81
C PRO A 22 0.41 -5.52 0.63
N ILE A 23 -0.86 -5.38 0.22
CA ILE A 23 -1.81 -6.50 0.06
C ILE A 23 -1.40 -7.51 -1.03
N LEU A 24 -0.50 -7.12 -1.94
CA LEU A 24 -0.02 -7.99 -3.02
C LEU A 24 1.20 -8.83 -2.65
N GLU A 25 1.86 -8.58 -1.50
CA GLU A 25 3.01 -9.39 -1.01
C GLU A 25 4.08 -9.64 -2.07
N ARG A 26 4.46 -8.61 -2.84
CA ARG A 26 5.43 -8.68 -3.95
C ARG A 26 5.01 -9.56 -5.15
N CYS A 27 3.76 -10.02 -5.21
CA CYS A 27 3.20 -10.61 -6.41
C CYS A 27 2.71 -9.51 -7.38
N PRO A 28 2.80 -9.72 -8.71
CA PRO A 28 2.28 -8.76 -9.68
C PRO A 28 0.75 -8.66 -9.64
N GLN A 29 0.06 -9.76 -9.34
CA GLN A 29 -1.39 -9.84 -9.21
C GLN A 29 -1.80 -10.97 -8.26
N LYS A 30 -2.97 -10.84 -7.62
CA LYS A 30 -3.59 -11.91 -6.81
C LYS A 30 -5.06 -12.04 -7.18
N ARG A 31 -5.58 -13.27 -7.18
CA ARG A 31 -7.01 -13.53 -7.34
C ARG A 31 -7.76 -13.11 -6.07
N GLY A 32 -8.99 -12.68 -6.22
CA GLY A 32 -9.86 -12.32 -5.10
C GLY A 32 -11.34 -12.43 -5.45
N VAL A 33 -12.18 -12.40 -4.42
CA VAL A 33 -13.64 -12.43 -4.52
C VAL A 33 -14.20 -11.07 -4.14
N CYS A 34 -15.11 -10.55 -4.94
CA CYS A 34 -15.80 -9.29 -4.65
C CYS A 34 -16.79 -9.47 -3.51
N LEU A 35 -16.64 -8.67 -2.45
CA LEU A 35 -17.55 -8.63 -1.30
C LEU A 35 -18.68 -7.62 -1.50
N SER A 36 -18.36 -6.45 -2.07
CA SER A 36 -19.36 -5.42 -2.38
C SER A 36 -18.92 -4.54 -3.53
N VAL A 37 -19.89 -4.08 -4.33
CA VAL A 37 -19.71 -3.14 -5.43
C VAL A 37 -20.46 -1.86 -5.08
N THR A 38 -19.75 -0.74 -5.00
CA THR A 38 -20.34 0.56 -4.64
C THR A 38 -19.81 1.68 -5.54
N THR A 39 -20.42 2.86 -5.44
CA THR A 39 -19.95 4.05 -6.15
C THR A 39 -19.44 5.09 -5.16
N THR A 40 -18.31 5.73 -5.48
CA THR A 40 -17.71 6.79 -4.65
C THR A 40 -17.39 8.03 -5.48
N THR A 41 -17.46 9.21 -4.86
CA THR A 41 -17.08 10.48 -5.49
C THR A 41 -15.58 10.74 -5.28
N PRO A 42 -14.84 11.23 -6.30
CA PRO A 42 -13.42 11.53 -6.15
C PRO A 42 -13.20 12.77 -5.27
N LYS A 43 -11.97 12.94 -4.76
CA LYS A 43 -11.58 14.16 -4.04
C LYS A 43 -11.63 15.37 -4.99
N LYS A 44 -12.09 16.52 -4.48
CA LYS A 44 -12.00 17.84 -5.15
C LYS A 44 -10.57 18.05 -5.68
N PRO A 45 -10.35 18.59 -6.90
CA PRO A 45 -11.28 19.32 -7.78
C PRO A 45 -12.13 18.46 -8.72
N ASN A 46 -11.93 17.15 -8.72
CA ASN A 46 -12.58 16.27 -9.68
C ASN A 46 -14.04 16.00 -9.30
N SER A 47 -14.88 15.71 -10.29
CA SER A 47 -16.27 15.29 -10.11
C SER A 47 -16.58 14.11 -11.03
N ALA A 48 -17.06 13.00 -10.46
CA ALA A 48 -17.51 11.79 -11.18
C ALA A 48 -18.12 10.79 -10.18
N MET A 49 -18.82 9.77 -10.68
CA MET A 49 -19.10 8.54 -9.93
C MET A 49 -18.07 7.45 -10.30
N ARG A 50 -17.23 7.05 -9.34
CA ARG A 50 -16.25 5.96 -9.50
C ARG A 50 -16.87 4.65 -9.02
N LYS A 51 -17.03 3.68 -9.92
CA LYS A 51 -17.40 2.31 -9.56
C LYS A 51 -16.19 1.65 -8.90
N ILE A 52 -16.35 1.19 -7.66
CA ILE A 52 -15.30 0.54 -6.87
C ILE A 52 -15.80 -0.79 -6.32
N ALA A 53 -14.88 -1.68 -5.97
CA ALA A 53 -15.19 -2.97 -5.37
C ALA A 53 -14.35 -3.20 -4.11
N ARG A 54 -15.00 -3.68 -3.03
CA ARG A 54 -14.27 -4.31 -1.93
C ARG A 54 -14.00 -5.76 -2.28
N VAL A 55 -12.75 -6.17 -2.24
CA VAL A 55 -12.30 -7.50 -2.66
C VAL A 55 -11.51 -8.17 -1.54
N ARG A 56 -11.81 -9.45 -1.29
CA ARG A 56 -10.99 -10.33 -0.45
C ARG A 56 -10.05 -11.13 -1.32
N LEU A 57 -8.74 -10.93 -1.15
CA LEU A 57 -7.70 -11.60 -1.91
C LEU A 57 -7.42 -13.00 -1.36
N SER A 58 -6.74 -13.84 -2.16
CA SER A 58 -6.39 -15.21 -1.80
C SER A 58 -5.47 -15.34 -0.58
N ASN A 59 -4.77 -14.27 -0.18
CA ASN A 59 -3.98 -14.21 1.07
C ASN A 59 -4.82 -13.83 2.30
N GLY A 60 -6.15 -13.75 2.16
CA GLY A 60 -7.07 -13.45 3.24
C GLY A 60 -7.22 -11.96 3.56
N LEU A 61 -6.42 -11.09 2.94
CA LEU A 61 -6.50 -9.64 3.11
C LEU A 61 -7.65 -9.04 2.28
N GLU A 62 -8.26 -8.00 2.83
CA GLU A 62 -9.30 -7.22 2.15
C GLU A 62 -8.77 -5.86 1.72
N GLY A 63 -9.18 -5.41 0.54
CA GLY A 63 -8.85 -4.09 0.00
C GLY A 63 -9.95 -3.55 -0.90
N THR A 64 -9.90 -2.24 -1.14
CA THR A 64 -10.76 -1.58 -2.13
C THR A 64 -9.98 -1.42 -3.42
N ILE A 65 -10.62 -1.79 -4.54
CA ILE A 65 -10.10 -1.63 -5.91
C ILE A 65 -11.01 -0.71 -6.70
#